data_AF-X1VXA0-F1
#
_entry.id   AF-X1VXA0-F1
#
_cell.length_a   1.000
_cell.length_b   1.000
_cell.length_c   1.000
_cell.angle_alpha   90.00
_cell.angle_beta   90.00
_cell.angle_gamma   90.00
#
_symmetry.space_group_name_H-M   'P 1'
#
loop_
_entity.id
_entity.type
_entity.pdbx_description
1 polymer ?
#
loop_
_entity_poly.entity_id
_entity_poly.type
_entity_poly.pdbx_seq_one_letter_code
_entity_poly.pdbx_strand_id
1 'polypeptide(L)' 'MPLGIDPETILIVGLIGGLGAAATYSTFHIAEKAGPKLTLKDILPAPPWVGLPLPLFVYTKPELLAELRRR' A
#
# COMPACT_ATOMS: atom_id res chain seq x y z
N MET A 1 -36.11 -2.57 6.52
CA MET A 1 -36.43 -2.92 5.11
C MET A 1 -35.51 -4.06 4.73
N PRO A 2 -36.00 -5.27 4.37
CA PRO A 2 -35.11 -6.25 3.76
C PRO A 2 -34.66 -5.65 2.43
N LEU A 3 -33.37 -5.67 2.12
CA LEU A 3 -32.78 -4.93 0.99
C LEU A 3 -33.29 -5.37 -0.41
N GLY A 4 -34.27 -6.29 -0.50
CA GLY A 4 -34.78 -6.80 -1.77
C GLY A 4 -33.74 -7.60 -2.57
N ILE A 5 -32.61 -7.94 -1.94
CA ILE A 5 -31.52 -8.68 -2.58
C ILE A 5 -31.77 -10.16 -2.36
N ASP A 6 -31.93 -10.88 -3.46
CA ASP A 6 -32.09 -12.33 -3.48
C ASP A 6 -30.82 -13.04 -2.97
N PRO A 7 -30.97 -14.20 -2.29
CA PRO A 7 -29.84 -14.95 -1.74
C PRO A 7 -28.78 -15.34 -2.78
N GLU A 8 -29.18 -15.52 -4.04
CA GLU A 8 -28.29 -15.86 -5.15
C GLU A 8 -27.39 -14.67 -5.52
N THR A 9 -27.94 -13.45 -5.61
CA THR A 9 -27.17 -12.23 -5.79
C THR A 9 -26.16 -12.00 -4.67
N ILE A 10 -26.53 -12.28 -3.40
CA ILE A 10 -25.58 -12.18 -2.28
C ILE A 10 -24.42 -13.17 -2.46
N LEU A 11 -24.69 -14.38 -2.92
CA LEU A 11 -23.68 -15.41 -3.14
C LEU A 11 -22.70 -14.98 -4.26
N ILE A 12 -23.21 -14.47 -5.37
CA ILE A 12 -22.39 -14.01 -6.51
C ILE A 12 -21.53 -12.82 -6.11
N VAL A 13 -22.13 -11.82 -5.45
CA VAL A 13 -21.40 -10.63 -4.97
C VAL A 13 -20.34 -11.02 -3.95
N GLY A 14 -20.66 -11.95 -3.04
CA GLY A 14 -19.72 -12.49 -2.06
C GLY A 14 -18.55 -13.24 -2.70
N LEU A 15 -18.79 -14.03 -3.75
CA LEU A 15 -17.75 -14.75 -4.48
C LEU A 15 -16.83 -13.81 -5.25
N ILE A 16 -17.40 -12.91 -6.06
CA ILE A 16 -16.61 -11.97 -6.88
C ILE A 16 -15.88 -10.97 -5.98
N GLY A 17 -16.60 -10.37 -5.01
CA GLY A 17 -16.02 -9.43 -4.06
C GLY A 17 -14.99 -10.09 -3.15
N GLY A 18 -15.26 -11.32 -2.67
CA GLY A 18 -14.36 -12.10 -1.83
C GLY A 18 -13.08 -12.49 -2.55
N LEU A 19 -13.16 -12.93 -3.81
CA LEU A 19 -11.97 -13.22 -4.62
C LEU A 19 -11.14 -11.96 -4.90
N GLY A 20 -11.79 -10.85 -5.24
CA GLY A 20 -11.11 -9.57 -5.45
C GLY A 20 -10.41 -9.08 -4.18
N ALA A 21 -11.08 -9.17 -3.03
CA ALA A 21 -10.52 -8.80 -1.73
C ALA A 21 -9.34 -9.71 -1.34
N ALA A 22 -9.46 -11.02 -1.56
CA ALA A 22 -8.40 -11.98 -1.26
C ALA A 22 -7.16 -11.75 -2.15
N ALA A 23 -7.34 -11.48 -3.44
CA ALA A 23 -6.25 -11.17 -4.35
C ALA A 23 -5.56 -9.85 -3.99
N THR A 24 -6.33 -8.82 -3.64
CA THR A 24 -5.81 -7.52 -3.19
C THR A 24 -5.04 -7.65 -1.88
N TYR A 25 -5.59 -8.37 -0.90
CA TYR A 25 -4.91 -8.61 0.37
C TYR A 25 -3.63 -9.43 0.19
N SER A 26 -3.66 -10.45 -0.66
CA SER A 26 -2.51 -11.33 -0.92
C SER A 26 -1.38 -10.57 -1.62
N THR A 27 -1.71 -9.74 -2.62
CA THR A 27 -0.73 -8.88 -3.29
C THR A 27 -0.18 -7.81 -2.34
N PHE A 28 -1.01 -7.22 -1.48
CA PHE A 28 -0.57 -6.30 -0.44
C PHE A 28 0.34 -6.97 0.60
N HIS A 29 0.00 -8.17 1.07
CA HIS A 29 0.78 -8.92 2.06
C HIS A 29 2.12 -9.41 1.51
N ILE A 30 2.14 -9.84 0.24
CA ILE A 30 3.38 -10.16 -0.47
C ILE A 30 4.20 -8.89 -0.66
N ALA A 31 3.57 -7.78 -1.05
CA ALA A 31 4.23 -6.49 -1.16
C ALA A 31 4.81 -6.07 0.19
N GLU A 32 4.09 -6.20 1.30
CA GLU A 32 4.55 -5.90 2.67
C GLU A 32 5.75 -6.75 3.10
N LYS A 33 5.74 -8.05 2.74
CA LYS A 33 6.89 -8.95 2.97
C LYS A 33 8.06 -8.69 2.03
N ALA A 34 7.78 -8.21 0.82
CA ALA A 34 8.78 -7.89 -0.21
C ALA A 34 9.24 -6.41 -0.17
N GLY A 35 8.56 -5.53 0.56
CA GLY A 35 8.89 -4.11 0.73
C GLY A 35 7.86 -3.30 1.57
N PRO A 36 8.22 -2.09 2.04
CA PRO A 36 9.52 -1.44 2.02
C PRO A 36 10.10 -1.30 3.44
N LYS A 37 11.42 -1.03 3.52
CA LYS A 37 12.04 -0.43 4.72
C LYS A 37 11.43 0.94 5.10
N LEU A 38 10.42 1.42 4.37
CA LEU A 38 9.80 2.73 4.50
C LEU A 38 8.49 2.61 5.28
N THR A 39 8.39 3.42 6.33
CA THR A 39 7.17 3.65 7.07
C THR A 39 6.39 4.81 6.44
N LEU A 40 5.11 4.94 6.76
CA LEU A 40 4.29 6.08 6.27
C LEU A 40 4.92 7.44 6.57
N LYS A 41 5.63 7.56 7.70
CA LYS A 41 6.34 8.78 8.09
C LYS A 41 7.48 9.11 7.13
N ASP A 42 8.12 8.11 6.53
CA ASP A 42 9.24 8.29 5.62
C ASP A 42 8.81 8.85 4.25
N ILE A 43 7.52 8.74 3.93
CA ILE A 43 6.91 9.26 2.69
C ILE A 43 6.51 10.73 2.86
N LEU A 44 6.34 11.20 4.10
CA LEU A 44 5.96 12.58 4.36
C LEU A 44 7.03 13.55 3.82
N PRO A 45 6.62 14.72 3.31
CA PRO A 45 7.56 15.74 2.88
C PRO A 45 8.46 16.16 4.04
N ALA A 46 9.75 16.33 3.75
CA ALA A 46 10.66 16.91 4.72
C ALA A 46 10.26 18.35 5.05
N PRO A 47 10.35 18.76 6.32
CA PRO A 47 10.06 20.13 6.71
C PRO A 47 11.12 21.10 6.15
N PRO A 48 10.79 22.39 6.00
CA PRO A 48 11.63 23.36 5.26
C PRO A 48 13.04 23.53 5.81
N TRP A 49 13.27 23.26 7.10
CA TRP A 49 14.58 23.37 7.74
C TRP A 49 15.50 22.16 7.50
N VAL A 50 14.97 21.05 6.99
CA VAL A 50 15.76 19.85 6.63
C VAL A 50 16.27 19.96 5.20
N GLY A 51 15.46 20.49 4.27
CA GLY A 51 15.85 20.65 2.87
C GLY A 51 14.65 20.86 1.93
N LEU A 52 14.82 20.45 0.67
CA LEU A 52 13.74 20.40 -0.31
C LEU A 52 12.60 19.52 0.21
N PRO A 53 11.34 19.78 -0.19
CA PRO A 53 10.15 19.03 0.23
C PRO A 53 10.08 17.64 -0.44
N LEU A 54 11.19 16.92 -0.42
CA LEU A 54 11.31 15.54 -0.83
C LEU A 54 10.83 14.63 0.30
N PRO A 55 10.43 13.38 -0.01
CA PRO A 55 10.10 12.39 1.01
C PRO A 55 11.23 12.25 2.04
N LEU A 56 10.88 12.15 3.33
CA LEU A 56 11.84 12.07 4.43
C LEU A 56 12.90 10.99 4.26
N PHE A 57 12.57 9.86 3.61
CA PHE A 57 13.54 8.78 3.36
C PHE A 57 14.75 9.19 2.51
N VAL A 58 14.59 10.22 1.68
CA VAL A 58 15.69 10.77 0.88
C VAL A 58 16.80 11.28 1.81
N TYR A 59 16.44 11.76 3.00
CA TYR A 59 17.38 12.27 3.99
C TYR A 59 17.72 11.23 5.06
N THR A 60 16.75 10.41 5.48
CA THR A 60 16.91 9.49 6.63
C THR A 60 17.44 8.10 6.26
N LYS A 61 17.37 7.70 4.98
CA LYS A 61 17.69 6.33 4.51
C LYS A 61 18.51 6.33 3.21
N PRO A 62 19.78 6.75 3.25
CA PRO A 62 20.63 6.83 2.06
C PRO A 62 20.86 5.47 1.37
N GLU A 63 20.76 4.36 2.10
CA GLU A 63 20.83 3.01 1.55
C GLU A 63 19.70 2.69 0.57
N LEU A 64 18.51 3.26 0.76
CA LEU A 64 17.39 3.11 -0.17
C LEU A 64 17.64 3.90 -1.45
N LEU A 65 18.23 5.09 -1.35
CA LEU A 65 18.63 5.86 -2.52
C LEU A 65 19.71 5.14 -3.33
N ALA A 66 20.67 4.52 -2.65
CA ALA A 66 21.73 3.75 -3.29
C ALA A 66 21.17 2.50 -4.02
N GLU A 67 20.12 1.88 -3.49
CA GLU A 67 19.42 0.78 -4.18
C GLU A 67 18.62 1.28 -5.38
N LEU A 68 17.86 2.37 -5.23
CA LEU A 68 17.10 2.98 -6.31
C LEU A 68 17.98 3.43 -7.48
N ARG A 69 19.21 3.92 -7.20
CA ARG A 69 20.16 4.31 -8.25
C ARG A 69 20.77 3.12 -9.00
N ARG A 70 20.72 1.91 -8.45
CA ARG A 70 21.27 0.70 -9.09
C ARG A 70 20.28 -0.02 -9.99
N ARG A 71 19.00 0.29 -9.85
CA ARG A 71 17.92 -0.22 -10.71
C ARG A 71 17.70 0.72 -11.88
#